data_AF-A0A503DP82-F1
#
_entry.id   AF-A0A503DP82-F1
#
_cell.length_a   1.000
_cell.length_b   1.000
_cell.length_c   1.000
_cell.angle_alpha   90.00
_cell.angle_beta   90.00
_cell.angle_gamma   90.00
#
_symmetry.space_group_name_H-M   'P 1'
#
loop_
_entity.id
_entity.type
_entity.pdbx_description
1 polymer ?
#
loop_
_entity_poly.entity_id
_entity_poly.type
_entity_poly.pdbx_seq_one_letter_code
_entity_poly.pdbx_strand_id
1 'polypeptide(L)'
;MTRREFSREELFALVWERPTSEIAKELGISDVALAKLCRRLQVPKPPRGYWAKVQAGGGPRRPPLGAFRDEIDRRRRETARIKAAGTLSNLQQQFYSAAITDLKAQGVDVTAVTGNRLPDLDPNLAAQLLLLIQNRAHEWIKQGKIDARWSHSLQGSAASLVGKLLPFARPQLLMFESEQRNRLSSGNGPAVLVRLTAPLQERIASLVRMVREHQLHHVVMPLTSADHSWSARYIHTPDSRMLLDSTLCISASEIWVESTRRAWREEDPPDRIGTARLALREIMPIDYIPTRELPLPPSITRATVAPYRGRLQALMDAEQVCEMLSGAARAMERNVPNDTLALADRIWFGVERPFRSARDAWSRIEEELEQWETELEAERSAVAKSILGIDIGDIVTGQVQGRIVRISVTSTAVYSTEKGIIFVVDGTRFRKDGTLGKQQDAIRLYFANDV
;
A
#
# COMPACT_ATOMS: atom_id res chain seq x y z
N MET A 1 -34.69 -23.93 -5.06
CA MET A 1 -34.99 -22.52 -5.39
C MET A 1 -34.14 -21.62 -4.52
N THR A 2 -33.32 -20.77 -5.13
CA THR A 2 -32.31 -19.93 -4.49
C THR A 2 -32.97 -18.90 -3.56
N ARG A 3 -32.63 -18.96 -2.27
CA ARG A 3 -33.10 -18.02 -1.25
C ARG A 3 -32.39 -16.67 -1.49
N ARG A 4 -32.99 -15.79 -2.30
CA ARG A 4 -32.47 -14.43 -2.49
C ARG A 4 -32.59 -13.69 -1.16
N GLU A 5 -31.46 -13.42 -0.50
CA GLU A 5 -31.43 -12.66 0.74
C GLU A 5 -31.59 -11.17 0.43
N PHE A 6 -32.75 -10.62 0.79
CA PHE A 6 -33.00 -9.19 0.68
C PHE A 6 -32.40 -8.48 1.89
N SER A 7 -31.72 -7.37 1.65
CA SER A 7 -31.40 -6.43 2.72
C SER A 7 -32.68 -5.79 3.27
N ARG A 8 -32.64 -5.28 4.51
CA ARG A 8 -33.78 -4.58 5.14
C ARG A 8 -34.24 -3.41 4.27
N GLU A 9 -33.28 -2.77 3.63
CA GLU A 9 -33.36 -1.58 2.80
C GLU A 9 -34.05 -1.86 1.48
N GLU A 10 -33.62 -2.91 0.77
CA GLU A 10 -34.23 -3.35 -0.49
C GLU A 10 -35.68 -3.78 -0.28
N LEU A 11 -35.95 -4.50 0.81
CA LEU A 11 -37.29 -4.96 1.12
C LEU A 11 -38.24 -3.80 1.47
N PHE A 12 -37.74 -2.76 2.15
CA PHE A 12 -38.51 -1.55 2.41
C PHE A 12 -38.85 -0.82 1.11
N ALA A 13 -37.87 -0.56 0.23
CA ALA A 13 -38.12 0.11 -1.05
C ALA A 13 -39.16 -0.64 -1.88
N LEU A 14 -38.98 -1.95 -2.02
CA LEU A 14 -39.85 -2.82 -2.80
C LEU A 14 -41.32 -2.72 -2.31
N VAL A 15 -41.54 -2.88 -1.01
CA VAL A 15 -42.88 -2.93 -0.39
C VAL A 15 -43.59 -1.56 -0.36
N TRP A 16 -42.83 -0.47 -0.46
CA TRP A 16 -43.35 0.91 -0.53
C TRP A 16 -43.40 1.49 -1.95
N GLU A 17 -42.92 0.77 -2.96
CA GLU A 17 -43.05 1.11 -4.39
C GLU A 17 -44.26 0.45 -5.05
N ARG A 18 -44.61 -0.79 -4.65
CA ARG A 18 -45.70 -1.56 -5.27
C ARG A 18 -46.50 -2.41 -4.26
N PRO A 19 -47.72 -2.85 -4.61
CA PRO A 19 -48.52 -3.73 -3.76
C PRO A 19 -47.79 -5.04 -3.41
N THR A 20 -47.89 -5.44 -2.14
CA THR A 20 -47.21 -6.63 -1.61
C THR A 20 -47.64 -7.93 -2.31
N SER A 21 -48.86 -7.97 -2.86
CA SER A 21 -49.39 -9.07 -3.66
C SER A 21 -48.63 -9.26 -4.98
N GLU A 22 -48.29 -8.18 -5.67
CA GLU A 22 -47.52 -8.22 -6.93
C GLU A 22 -46.09 -8.67 -6.67
N ILE A 23 -45.49 -8.10 -5.62
CA ILE A 23 -44.12 -8.42 -5.19
C ILE A 23 -44.00 -9.90 -4.80
N ALA A 24 -44.97 -10.41 -4.02
CA ALA A 24 -45.00 -11.81 -3.63
C ALA A 24 -45.04 -12.73 -4.86
N LYS A 25 -45.86 -12.38 -5.87
CA LYS A 25 -45.99 -13.13 -7.12
C LYS A 25 -44.69 -13.12 -7.94
N GLU A 26 -44.03 -11.98 -8.08
CA GLU A 26 -42.74 -11.87 -8.79
C GLU A 26 -41.62 -12.64 -8.11
N LEU A 27 -41.61 -12.66 -6.78
CA LEU A 27 -40.62 -13.38 -5.99
C LEU A 27 -40.95 -14.87 -5.84
N GLY A 28 -42.08 -15.34 -6.38
CA GLY A 28 -42.52 -16.73 -6.26
C GLY A 28 -42.80 -17.17 -4.82
N ILE A 29 -43.12 -16.23 -3.93
CA ILE A 29 -43.40 -16.47 -2.51
C ILE A 29 -44.83 -16.09 -2.15
N SER A 30 -45.35 -16.62 -1.05
CA SER A 30 -46.66 -16.18 -0.54
C SER A 30 -46.56 -14.79 0.13
N ASP A 31 -47.66 -14.03 0.12
CA ASP A 31 -47.73 -12.74 0.82
C ASP A 31 -47.46 -12.89 2.34
N VAL A 32 -47.86 -14.04 2.91
CA VAL A 32 -47.53 -14.41 4.30
C VAL A 32 -46.03 -14.61 4.49
N ALA A 33 -45.33 -15.24 3.54
CA ALA A 33 -43.87 -15.39 3.59
C ALA A 33 -43.15 -14.03 3.45
N LEU A 34 -43.63 -13.16 2.58
CA LEU A 34 -43.15 -11.79 2.45
C LEU A 34 -43.42 -10.97 3.73
N ALA A 35 -44.54 -11.20 4.40
CA ALA A 35 -44.86 -10.62 5.71
C ALA A 35 -43.92 -11.06 6.82
N LYS A 36 -43.59 -12.36 6.87
CA LYS A 36 -42.59 -12.90 7.81
C LYS A 36 -41.21 -12.30 7.53
N LEU A 37 -40.85 -12.12 6.26
CA LEU A 37 -39.59 -11.49 5.88
C LEU A 37 -39.51 -10.02 6.31
N CYS A 38 -40.58 -9.24 6.09
CA CYS A 38 -40.65 -7.84 6.54
C CYS A 38 -40.57 -7.73 8.07
N ARG A 39 -41.26 -8.61 8.80
CA ARG A 39 -41.23 -8.62 10.28
C ARG A 39 -39.85 -8.98 10.81
N ARG A 40 -39.20 -9.98 10.20
CA ARG A 40 -37.84 -10.42 10.57
C ARG A 40 -36.80 -9.30 10.38
N LEU A 41 -36.93 -8.53 9.30
CA LEU A 41 -36.05 -7.41 9.00
C LEU A 41 -36.54 -6.08 9.60
N GLN A 42 -37.58 -6.09 10.45
CA GLN A 42 -38.16 -4.90 11.07
C GLN A 42 -38.52 -3.79 10.05
N VAL A 43 -39.03 -4.19 8.90
CA VAL A 43 -39.51 -3.31 7.82
C VAL A 43 -40.98 -3.01 8.06
N PRO A 44 -41.37 -1.74 8.31
CA PRO A 44 -42.78 -1.39 8.45
C PRO A 44 -43.46 -1.54 7.09
N LYS A 45 -44.59 -2.26 7.06
CA LYS A 45 -45.43 -2.38 5.86
C LYS A 45 -46.38 -1.19 5.74
N PRO A 46 -46.75 -0.77 4.52
CA PRO A 46 -47.84 0.18 4.31
C PRO A 46 -49.13 -0.33 4.99
N PRO A 47 -49.90 0.54 5.66
CA PRO A 47 -51.14 0.13 6.31
C PRO A 47 -52.16 -0.39 5.30
N ARG A 48 -53.10 -1.22 5.76
CA ARG A 48 -54.18 -1.76 4.92
C ARG A 48 -54.96 -0.60 4.28
N GLY A 49 -55.16 -0.67 2.96
CA GLY A 49 -55.81 0.38 2.17
C GLY A 49 -54.88 1.50 1.68
N TYR A 50 -53.58 1.49 2.02
CA TYR A 50 -52.60 2.47 1.51
C TYR A 50 -52.55 2.50 -0.02
N TRP A 51 -52.40 1.33 -0.65
CA TRP A 51 -52.32 1.23 -2.11
C TRP A 51 -53.65 1.52 -2.81
N ALA A 52 -54.79 1.21 -2.18
CA ALA A 52 -56.11 1.61 -2.68
C ALA A 52 -56.26 3.14 -2.71
N LYS A 53 -55.74 3.85 -1.68
CA LYS A 53 -55.72 5.32 -1.65
C LYS A 53 -54.77 5.91 -2.69
N VAL A 54 -53.63 5.26 -2.96
CA VAL A 54 -52.70 5.67 -4.03
C VAL A 54 -53.33 5.50 -5.42
N GLN A 55 -54.02 4.37 -5.66
CA GLN A 55 -54.74 4.12 -6.92
C GLN A 55 -55.93 5.07 -7.13
N ALA A 56 -56.57 5.50 -6.03
CA ALA A 56 -57.62 6.53 -6.04
C ALA A 56 -57.06 7.97 -6.18
N GLY A 57 -55.77 8.15 -6.50
CA GLY A 57 -55.14 9.45 -6.71
C GLY A 57 -54.75 10.22 -5.44
N GLY A 58 -54.93 9.63 -4.25
CA GLY A 58 -54.52 10.23 -2.98
C GLY A 58 -53.02 10.11 -2.74
N GLY A 59 -52.40 11.13 -2.11
CA GLY A 59 -51.00 11.13 -1.70
C GLY A 59 -50.79 10.90 -0.19
N PRO A 60 -51.00 9.68 0.35
CA PRO A 60 -50.83 9.40 1.77
C PRO A 60 -49.36 9.57 2.20
N ARG A 61 -49.15 10.24 3.35
CA ARG A 61 -47.82 10.49 3.92
C ARG A 61 -47.01 9.19 4.06
N ARG A 62 -45.89 9.13 3.34
CA ARG A 62 -44.83 8.14 3.56
C ARG A 62 -44.03 8.56 4.80
N PRO A 63 -43.58 7.62 5.66
CA PRO A 63 -42.69 7.97 6.78
C PRO A 63 -41.43 8.68 6.23
N PRO A 64 -41.10 9.89 6.69
CA PRO A 64 -39.93 10.61 6.20
C PRO A 64 -38.69 10.08 6.93
N LEU A 65 -37.80 9.40 6.21
CA LEU A 65 -36.43 9.17 6.66
C LEU A 65 -35.51 9.91 5.69
N GLY A 66 -35.29 11.21 5.95
CA GLY A 66 -34.46 12.09 5.12
C GLY A 66 -33.05 11.55 4.90
N ALA A 67 -32.45 10.93 5.93
CA ALA A 67 -31.15 10.29 5.88
C ALA A 67 -31.03 9.17 4.81
N PHE A 68 -32.14 8.58 4.38
CA PHE A 68 -32.16 7.49 3.41
C PHE A 68 -32.14 7.97 1.95
N ARG A 69 -32.74 9.12 1.68
CA ARG A 69 -32.70 9.76 0.35
C ARG A 69 -31.31 10.27 0.05
N ASP A 70 -30.66 10.86 1.05
CA ASP A 70 -29.30 11.38 0.92
C ASP A 70 -28.27 10.26 0.68
N GLU A 71 -28.42 9.10 1.32
CA GLU A 71 -27.53 7.96 1.13
C GLU A 71 -27.74 7.28 -0.24
N ILE A 72 -28.98 7.15 -0.72
CA ILE A 72 -29.27 6.67 -2.08
C ILE A 72 -28.74 7.64 -3.13
N ASP A 73 -28.94 8.93 -2.95
CA ASP A 73 -28.43 9.95 -3.87
C ASP A 73 -26.91 10.03 -3.84
N ARG A 74 -26.28 9.82 -2.68
CA ARG A 74 -24.83 9.68 -2.55
C ARG A 74 -24.32 8.47 -3.32
N ARG A 75 -24.91 7.29 -3.15
CA ARG A 75 -24.55 6.09 -3.91
C ARG A 75 -24.79 6.27 -5.41
N ARG A 76 -25.89 6.91 -5.82
CA ARG A 76 -26.15 7.23 -7.23
C ARG A 76 -25.12 8.20 -7.82
N ARG A 77 -24.73 9.23 -7.08
CA ARG A 77 -23.65 10.17 -7.46
C ARG A 77 -22.31 9.46 -7.55
N GLU A 78 -22.02 8.54 -6.64
CA GLU A 78 -20.79 7.75 -6.66
C GLU A 78 -20.76 6.78 -7.85
N THR A 79 -21.88 6.10 -8.12
CA THR A 79 -22.02 5.23 -9.31
C THR A 79 -21.95 6.04 -10.61
N ALA A 80 -22.53 7.25 -10.64
CA ALA A 80 -22.45 8.17 -11.77
C ALA A 80 -21.04 8.74 -11.95
N ARG A 81 -20.30 9.00 -10.86
CA ARG A 81 -18.89 9.43 -10.88
C ARG A 81 -17.98 8.33 -11.43
N ILE A 82 -18.21 7.08 -11.02
CA ILE A 82 -17.51 5.90 -11.58
C ILE A 82 -17.82 5.76 -13.08
N LYS A 83 -19.09 5.90 -13.49
CA LYS A 83 -19.49 5.89 -14.91
C LYS A 83 -18.91 7.06 -15.73
N ALA A 84 -18.83 8.25 -15.15
CA ALA A 84 -18.30 9.44 -15.79
C ALA A 84 -16.76 9.40 -15.91
N ALA A 85 -16.06 8.82 -14.93
CA ALA A 85 -14.61 8.66 -14.95
C ALA A 85 -14.13 7.84 -16.16
N GLY A 86 -14.91 6.84 -16.59
CA GLY A 86 -14.60 6.02 -17.75
C GLY A 86 -14.90 6.64 -19.12
N THR A 87 -15.64 7.76 -19.20
CA THR A 87 -16.02 8.37 -20.49
C THR A 87 -14.98 9.41 -20.92
N LEU A 88 -14.49 9.34 -22.15
CA LEU A 88 -13.50 10.27 -22.71
C LEU A 88 -14.19 11.45 -23.42
N SER A 89 -13.69 12.68 -23.23
CA SER A 89 -14.12 13.82 -24.04
C SER A 89 -13.64 13.69 -25.49
N ASN A 90 -14.18 14.47 -26.43
CA ASN A 90 -13.78 14.41 -27.84
C ASN A 90 -12.25 14.61 -28.01
N LEU A 91 -11.67 15.62 -27.38
CA LEU A 91 -10.21 15.83 -27.40
C LEU A 91 -9.44 14.65 -26.78
N GLN A 92 -9.94 14.07 -25.69
CA GLN A 92 -9.32 12.89 -25.09
C GLN A 92 -9.37 11.67 -26.02
N GLN A 93 -10.46 11.50 -26.76
CA GLN A 93 -10.60 10.45 -27.76
C GLN A 93 -9.61 10.63 -28.90
N GLN A 94 -9.32 11.87 -29.32
CA GLN A 94 -8.30 12.14 -30.34
C GLN A 94 -6.90 11.67 -29.87
N PHE A 95 -6.45 12.08 -28.67
CA PHE A 95 -5.17 11.59 -28.11
C PHE A 95 -5.14 10.07 -27.98
N TYR A 96 -6.23 9.48 -27.48
CA TYR A 96 -6.34 8.04 -27.29
C TYR A 96 -6.28 7.26 -28.60
N SER A 97 -7.00 7.73 -29.62
CA SER A 97 -7.02 7.11 -30.96
C SER A 97 -5.69 7.25 -31.69
N ALA A 98 -5.00 8.38 -31.55
CA ALA A 98 -3.66 8.58 -32.09
C ALA A 98 -2.66 7.60 -31.46
N ALA A 99 -2.72 7.42 -30.14
CA ALA A 99 -1.90 6.45 -29.42
C ALA A 99 -2.16 5.00 -29.88
N ILE A 100 -3.44 4.60 -30.01
CA ILE A 100 -3.82 3.27 -30.51
C ILE A 100 -3.32 3.04 -31.93
N THR A 101 -3.40 4.06 -32.79
CA THR A 101 -2.94 3.96 -34.18
C THR A 101 -1.43 3.74 -34.25
N ASP A 102 -0.66 4.48 -33.45
CA ASP A 102 0.78 4.30 -33.35
C ASP A 102 1.14 2.91 -32.78
N LEU A 103 0.40 2.39 -31.80
CA LEU A 103 0.60 1.02 -31.28
C LEU A 103 0.31 -0.07 -32.32
N LYS A 104 -0.76 0.09 -33.12
CA LYS A 104 -1.04 -0.82 -34.23
C LYS A 104 0.10 -0.84 -35.23
N ALA A 105 0.67 0.33 -35.55
CA ALA A 105 1.81 0.44 -36.45
C ALA A 105 3.08 -0.24 -35.89
N GLN A 106 3.20 -0.33 -34.56
CA GLN A 106 4.25 -1.08 -33.88
C GLN A 106 3.97 -2.59 -33.75
N GLY A 107 2.84 -3.07 -34.30
CA GLY A 107 2.47 -4.50 -34.27
C GLY A 107 1.85 -4.97 -32.95
N VAL A 108 1.43 -4.05 -32.07
CA VAL A 108 0.78 -4.38 -30.79
C VAL A 108 -0.69 -4.69 -31.02
N ASP A 109 -1.17 -5.81 -30.46
CA ASP A 109 -2.59 -6.17 -30.50
C ASP A 109 -3.40 -5.22 -29.59
N VAL A 110 -4.34 -4.51 -30.19
CA VAL A 110 -5.22 -3.52 -29.54
C VAL A 110 -6.70 -3.78 -29.85
N THR A 111 -7.05 -5.01 -30.23
CA THR A 111 -8.41 -5.42 -30.59
C THR A 111 -9.42 -5.19 -29.45
N ALA A 112 -8.99 -5.31 -28.19
CA ALA A 112 -9.79 -5.11 -26.98
C ALA A 112 -10.13 -3.63 -26.65
N VAL A 113 -9.65 -2.66 -27.44
CA VAL A 113 -9.55 -1.24 -27.05
C VAL A 113 -10.54 -0.34 -27.81
N THR A 114 -11.62 -0.92 -28.33
CA THR A 114 -12.55 -0.21 -29.21
C THR A 114 -13.66 0.50 -28.42
N GLY A 115 -13.70 1.85 -28.48
CA GLY A 115 -14.82 2.65 -27.98
C GLY A 115 -14.44 3.96 -27.28
N ASN A 116 -15.46 4.75 -26.89
CA ASN A 116 -15.32 6.05 -26.22
C ASN A 116 -15.17 5.95 -24.69
N ARG A 117 -15.11 4.72 -24.18
CA ARG A 117 -14.89 4.41 -22.77
C ARG A 117 -13.52 3.81 -22.60
N LEU A 118 -12.86 4.10 -21.48
CA LEU A 118 -11.71 3.32 -21.03
C LEU A 118 -12.25 1.95 -20.58
N PRO A 119 -12.00 0.85 -21.32
CA PRO A 119 -12.38 -0.47 -20.87
C PRO A 119 -11.53 -0.86 -19.64
N ASP A 120 -11.79 -2.04 -19.07
CA ASP A 120 -10.88 -2.67 -18.10
C ASP A 120 -9.56 -3.00 -18.83
N LEU A 121 -8.70 -1.99 -18.93
CA LEU A 121 -7.50 -1.99 -19.76
C LEU A 121 -6.46 -2.91 -19.13
N ASP A 122 -5.87 -3.78 -19.96
CA ASP A 122 -4.69 -4.52 -19.55
C ASP A 122 -3.60 -3.54 -19.07
N PRO A 123 -2.97 -3.79 -17.91
CA PRO A 123 -1.96 -2.88 -17.36
C PRO A 123 -0.77 -2.61 -18.30
N ASN A 124 -0.36 -3.58 -19.15
CA ASN A 124 0.71 -3.38 -20.14
C ASN A 124 0.30 -2.37 -21.19
N LEU A 125 -0.92 -2.52 -21.68
CA LEU A 125 -1.44 -1.65 -22.70
C LEU A 125 -1.67 -0.24 -22.15
N ALA A 126 -2.20 -0.12 -20.93
CA ALA A 126 -2.37 1.15 -20.26
C ALA A 126 -1.04 1.89 -20.07
N ALA A 127 0.03 1.17 -19.66
CA ALA A 127 1.37 1.74 -19.52
C ALA A 127 1.94 2.21 -20.87
N GLN A 128 1.80 1.41 -21.93
CA GLN A 128 2.26 1.78 -23.28
C GLN A 128 1.53 3.01 -23.83
N LEU A 129 0.21 3.07 -23.71
CA LEU A 129 -0.60 4.23 -24.11
C LEU A 129 -0.16 5.49 -23.34
N LEU A 130 0.03 5.36 -22.03
CA LEU A 130 0.45 6.46 -21.16
C LEU A 130 1.84 7.00 -21.54
N LEU A 131 2.80 6.13 -21.86
CA LEU A 131 4.13 6.54 -22.31
C LEU A 131 4.08 7.21 -23.68
N LEU A 132 3.34 6.64 -24.64
CA LEU A 132 3.18 7.22 -25.98
C LEU A 132 2.54 8.60 -25.95
N ILE A 133 1.46 8.76 -25.18
CA ILE A 133 0.79 10.06 -25.04
C ILE A 133 1.78 11.09 -24.47
N GLN A 134 2.54 10.76 -23.43
CA GLN A 134 3.49 11.71 -22.84
C GLN A 134 4.66 12.04 -23.76
N ASN A 135 5.14 11.09 -24.56
CA ASN A 135 6.31 11.27 -25.43
C ASN A 135 5.96 11.87 -26.81
N ARG A 136 4.75 11.61 -27.35
CA ARG A 136 4.38 11.97 -28.74
C ARG A 136 3.21 12.95 -28.87
N ALA A 137 2.54 13.35 -27.79
CA ALA A 137 1.39 14.28 -27.86
C ALA A 137 1.67 15.54 -28.69
N HIS A 138 2.87 16.12 -28.55
CA HIS A 138 3.24 17.33 -29.28
C HIS A 138 3.45 17.09 -30.78
N GLU A 139 4.04 15.95 -31.14
CA GLU A 139 4.24 15.55 -32.55
C GLU A 139 2.93 15.24 -33.25
N TRP A 140 1.96 14.62 -32.57
CA TRP A 140 0.63 14.41 -33.13
C TRP A 140 -0.10 15.71 -33.47
N ILE A 141 0.13 16.77 -32.69
CA ILE A 141 -0.43 18.09 -32.95
C ILE A 141 0.25 18.75 -34.16
N LYS A 142 1.59 18.67 -34.26
CA LYS A 142 2.32 19.16 -35.44
C LYS A 142 1.88 18.44 -36.72
N GLN A 143 1.59 17.14 -36.62
CA GLN A 143 1.14 16.31 -37.73
C GLN A 143 -0.35 16.48 -38.08
N GLY A 144 -1.10 17.29 -37.32
CA GLY A 144 -2.54 17.49 -37.55
C GLY A 144 -3.40 16.26 -37.21
N LYS A 145 -2.89 15.29 -36.45
CA LYS A 145 -3.68 14.16 -35.93
C LYS A 145 -4.64 14.58 -34.82
N ILE A 146 -4.45 15.78 -34.27
CA ILE A 146 -5.25 16.38 -33.20
C ILE A 146 -5.66 17.77 -33.66
N ASP A 147 -6.96 18.02 -33.72
CA ASP A 147 -7.55 19.22 -34.31
C ASP A 147 -7.50 20.42 -33.34
N ALA A 148 -6.29 20.77 -32.87
CA ALA A 148 -6.09 21.89 -31.94
C ALA A 148 -4.65 22.41 -31.95
N ARG A 149 -4.49 23.72 -31.71
CA ARG A 149 -3.19 24.31 -31.34
C ARG A 149 -2.89 24.01 -29.86
N TRP A 150 -1.61 23.87 -29.51
CA TRP A 150 -1.19 23.61 -28.13
C TRP A 150 -1.62 24.75 -27.20
N SER A 151 -2.71 24.55 -26.45
CA SER A 151 -3.35 25.55 -25.58
C SER A 151 -3.53 25.01 -24.15
N HIS A 152 -3.85 25.88 -23.19
CA HIS A 152 -4.07 25.47 -21.79
C HIS A 152 -5.24 24.48 -21.63
N SER A 153 -6.30 24.60 -22.44
CA SER A 153 -7.44 23.67 -22.42
C SER A 153 -7.10 22.30 -23.02
N LEU A 154 -6.26 22.27 -24.06
CA LEU A 154 -5.75 21.03 -24.64
C LEU A 154 -4.80 20.32 -23.66
N GLN A 155 -3.91 21.08 -23.02
CA GLN A 155 -3.03 20.59 -21.95
C GLN A 155 -3.87 19.98 -20.82
N GLY A 156 -4.90 20.67 -20.33
CA GLY A 156 -5.79 20.13 -19.30
C GLY A 156 -6.54 18.86 -19.71
N SER A 157 -6.93 18.76 -20.99
CA SER A 157 -7.62 17.58 -21.52
C SER A 157 -6.70 16.36 -21.59
N ALA A 158 -5.49 16.57 -22.10
CA ALA A 158 -4.45 15.55 -22.20
C ALA A 158 -3.99 15.12 -20.79
N ALA A 159 -3.80 16.09 -19.88
CA ALA A 159 -3.50 15.83 -18.47
C ALA A 159 -4.54 14.95 -17.79
N SER A 160 -5.81 15.29 -18.00
CA SER A 160 -6.93 14.51 -17.50
C SER A 160 -6.95 13.08 -18.08
N LEU A 161 -6.57 12.89 -19.36
CA LEU A 161 -6.47 11.56 -19.95
C LEU A 161 -5.37 10.72 -19.29
N VAL A 162 -4.18 11.28 -19.06
CA VAL A 162 -3.10 10.57 -18.35
C VAL A 162 -3.53 10.23 -16.92
N GLY A 163 -4.19 11.16 -16.23
CA GLY A 163 -4.74 10.91 -14.90
C GLY A 163 -5.78 9.79 -14.87
N LYS A 164 -6.55 9.59 -15.95
CA LYS A 164 -7.48 8.46 -16.09
C LYS A 164 -6.79 7.14 -16.42
N LEU A 165 -5.67 7.15 -17.15
CA LEU A 165 -4.91 5.95 -17.52
C LEU A 165 -3.97 5.45 -16.41
N LEU A 166 -3.45 6.38 -15.59
CA LEU A 166 -2.46 6.08 -14.55
C LEU A 166 -2.88 4.96 -13.58
N PRO A 167 -4.13 4.89 -13.07
CA PRO A 167 -4.56 3.81 -12.19
C PRO A 167 -4.46 2.42 -12.82
N PHE A 168 -4.72 2.30 -14.13
CA PHE A 168 -4.63 1.05 -14.87
C PHE A 168 -3.16 0.69 -15.17
N ALA A 169 -2.32 1.69 -15.44
CA ALA A 169 -0.92 1.49 -15.78
C ALA A 169 -0.01 1.27 -14.56
N ARG A 170 -0.43 1.73 -13.37
CA ARG A 170 0.35 1.69 -12.12
C ARG A 170 1.01 0.34 -11.81
N PRO A 171 0.37 -0.83 -12.02
CA PRO A 171 1.01 -2.12 -11.75
C PRO A 171 2.28 -2.38 -12.55
N GLN A 172 2.49 -1.67 -13.66
CA GLN A 172 3.62 -1.88 -14.58
C GLN A 172 4.50 -0.64 -14.76
N LEU A 173 4.34 0.38 -13.93
CA LEU A 173 5.12 1.60 -14.00
C LEU A 173 5.92 1.77 -12.71
N LEU A 174 7.24 1.87 -12.86
CA LEU A 174 8.13 2.41 -11.86
C LEU A 174 8.19 3.92 -12.02
N MET A 175 8.14 4.64 -10.90
CA MET A 175 8.23 6.09 -10.86
C MET A 175 9.46 6.48 -10.04
N PHE A 176 10.40 7.16 -10.69
CA PHE A 176 11.64 7.64 -10.10
C PHE A 176 11.53 9.15 -9.89
N GLU A 177 11.43 9.61 -8.65
CA GLU A 177 11.33 11.04 -8.36
C GLU A 177 12.72 11.71 -8.39
N SER A 178 12.83 12.94 -8.89
CA SER A 178 14.09 13.71 -8.83
C SER A 178 14.58 13.85 -7.39
N GLU A 179 15.89 13.68 -7.17
CA GLU A 179 16.50 14.05 -5.88
C GLU A 179 16.31 15.57 -5.68
N GLN A 180 15.62 15.96 -4.61
CA GLN A 180 15.23 17.36 -4.39
C GLN A 180 16.48 18.25 -4.23
N ARG A 181 16.72 19.16 -5.19
CA ARG A 181 17.45 20.41 -4.93
C ARG A 181 16.43 21.52 -4.65
N ASN A 182 16.41 21.98 -3.39
CA ASN A 182 15.68 23.12 -2.80
C ASN A 182 14.23 22.92 -2.30
N ARG A 183 14.09 23.09 -0.97
CA ARG A 183 12.85 23.09 -0.16
C ARG A 183 11.94 24.33 -0.34
N LEU A 184 12.06 25.08 -1.44
CA LEU A 184 11.33 26.35 -1.67
C LEU A 184 10.38 26.32 -2.87
N SER A 185 10.03 25.14 -3.38
CA SER A 185 9.00 25.00 -4.42
C SER A 185 8.03 23.88 -4.04
N SER A 186 6.76 24.22 -3.80
CA SER A 186 5.70 23.31 -3.39
C SER A 186 5.17 22.39 -4.50
N GLY A 187 6.06 21.89 -5.36
CA GLY A 187 5.75 20.91 -6.39
C GLY A 187 6.85 19.88 -6.48
N ASN A 188 6.52 18.60 -6.32
CA ASN A 188 7.42 17.48 -6.55
C ASN A 188 8.17 17.69 -7.89
N GLY A 189 9.48 17.47 -7.88
CA GLY A 189 10.34 17.60 -9.07
C GLY A 189 9.94 16.66 -10.21
N PRO A 190 10.58 16.74 -11.39
CA PRO A 190 10.30 15.82 -12.48
C PRO A 190 10.53 14.37 -12.03
N ALA A 191 9.66 13.46 -12.48
CA ALA A 191 9.77 12.03 -12.20
C ALA A 191 9.95 11.26 -13.51
N VAL A 192 10.77 10.22 -13.52
CA VAL A 192 10.90 9.32 -14.68
C VAL A 192 9.98 8.14 -14.48
N LEU A 193 9.10 7.90 -15.45
CA LEU A 193 8.24 6.73 -15.50
C LEU A 193 8.93 5.68 -16.37
N VAL A 194 9.18 4.50 -15.84
CA VAL A 194 9.77 3.36 -16.56
C VAL A 194 8.80 2.20 -16.54
N ARG A 195 8.53 1.60 -17.70
CA ARG A 195 7.66 0.43 -17.83
C ARG A 195 8.41 -0.82 -17.41
N LEU A 196 7.95 -1.46 -16.33
CA LEU A 196 8.54 -2.68 -15.79
C LEU A 196 7.89 -3.90 -16.44
N THR A 197 8.44 -4.32 -17.57
CA THR A 197 8.03 -5.55 -18.26
C THR A 197 8.80 -6.77 -17.78
N ALA A 198 8.27 -7.97 -17.99
CA ALA A 198 9.00 -9.21 -17.68
C ALA A 198 10.39 -9.30 -18.36
N PRO A 199 10.55 -8.95 -19.66
CA PRO A 199 11.88 -8.88 -20.28
C PRO A 199 12.82 -7.86 -19.62
N LEU A 200 12.30 -6.70 -19.18
CA LEU A 200 13.12 -5.73 -18.46
C LEU A 200 13.54 -6.28 -17.09
N GLN A 201 12.64 -6.98 -16.38
CA GLN A 201 12.95 -7.63 -15.10
C GLN A 201 14.07 -8.68 -15.26
N GLU A 202 13.98 -9.55 -16.27
CA GLU A 202 15.02 -10.53 -16.61
C GLU A 202 16.37 -9.86 -16.90
N ARG A 203 16.34 -8.75 -17.65
CA ARG A 203 17.56 -7.98 -17.95
C ARG A 203 18.15 -7.35 -16.69
N ILE A 204 17.33 -6.73 -15.84
CA ILE A 204 17.78 -6.16 -14.57
C ILE A 204 18.42 -7.25 -13.72
N ALA A 205 17.78 -8.42 -13.57
CA ALA A 205 18.33 -9.55 -12.81
C ALA A 205 19.70 -10.01 -13.32
N SER A 206 19.84 -10.12 -14.64
CA SER A 206 21.11 -10.50 -15.28
C SER A 206 22.21 -9.47 -15.01
N LEU A 207 21.87 -8.17 -15.06
CA LEU A 207 22.79 -7.07 -14.78
C LEU A 207 23.19 -7.02 -13.30
N VAL A 208 22.26 -7.26 -12.38
CA VAL A 208 22.54 -7.38 -10.93
C VAL A 208 23.52 -8.53 -10.65
N ARG A 209 23.34 -9.67 -11.32
CA ARG A 209 24.28 -10.80 -11.20
C ARG A 209 25.69 -10.39 -11.64
N MET A 210 25.82 -9.72 -12.77
CA MET A 210 27.10 -9.23 -13.28
C MET A 210 27.76 -8.22 -12.30
N VAL A 211 26.98 -7.32 -11.70
CA VAL A 211 27.45 -6.39 -10.67
C VAL A 211 28.05 -7.13 -9.48
N ARG A 212 27.38 -8.20 -9.00
CA ARG A 212 27.85 -9.00 -7.86
C ARG A 212 29.09 -9.84 -8.21
N GLU A 213 29.07 -10.54 -9.34
CA GLU A 213 30.17 -11.42 -9.77
C GLU A 213 31.48 -10.64 -9.98
N HIS A 214 31.39 -9.43 -10.53
CA HIS A 214 32.54 -8.60 -10.84
C HIS A 214 32.80 -7.50 -9.79
N GLN A 215 32.08 -7.50 -8.67
CA GLN A 215 32.21 -6.51 -7.59
C GLN A 215 32.15 -5.04 -8.09
N LEU A 216 31.28 -4.78 -9.08
CA LEU A 216 31.09 -3.44 -9.63
C LEU A 216 30.26 -2.60 -8.66
N HIS A 217 30.43 -1.28 -8.68
CA HIS A 217 29.54 -0.39 -7.94
C HIS A 217 28.12 -0.40 -8.53
N HIS A 218 28.03 -0.29 -9.85
CA HIS A 218 26.79 -0.38 -10.62
C HIS A 218 27.10 -0.54 -12.11
N VAL A 219 26.08 -0.87 -12.89
CA VAL A 219 26.09 -0.89 -14.36
C VAL A 219 25.00 0.01 -14.89
N VAL A 220 25.15 0.47 -16.14
CA VAL A 220 24.20 1.38 -16.78
C VAL A 220 23.64 0.79 -18.06
N MET A 221 22.36 1.01 -18.33
CA MET A 221 21.73 0.67 -19.61
C MET A 221 20.93 1.86 -20.16
N PRO A 222 21.00 2.16 -21.47
CA PRO A 222 20.20 3.23 -22.06
C PRO A 222 18.71 2.87 -22.02
N LEU A 223 17.87 3.84 -21.66
CA LEU A 223 16.42 3.71 -21.72
C LEU A 223 15.90 4.23 -23.06
N THR A 224 15.06 3.45 -23.74
CA THR A 224 14.42 3.89 -24.99
C THR A 224 13.14 4.64 -24.69
N SER A 225 12.70 5.53 -25.58
CA SER A 225 11.42 6.26 -25.45
C SER A 225 10.18 5.35 -25.47
N ALA A 226 10.35 4.05 -25.79
CA ALA A 226 9.30 3.05 -25.70
C ALA A 226 9.10 2.55 -24.25
N ASP A 227 10.17 2.53 -23.46
CA ASP A 227 10.18 1.96 -22.11
C ASP A 227 10.19 3.01 -21.01
N HIS A 228 10.38 4.30 -21.33
CA HIS A 228 10.31 5.37 -20.33
C HIS A 228 9.74 6.70 -20.84
N SER A 229 9.35 7.56 -19.90
CA SER A 229 8.90 8.93 -20.14
C SER A 229 9.19 9.81 -18.93
N TRP A 230 9.44 11.09 -19.14
CA TRP A 230 9.58 12.07 -18.06
C TRP A 230 8.22 12.66 -17.67
N SER A 231 7.69 12.22 -16.53
CA SER A 231 6.61 12.88 -15.82
C SER A 231 7.11 14.21 -15.24
N ALA A 232 6.34 15.28 -15.35
CA ALA A 232 6.35 16.29 -14.27
C ALA A 232 5.06 17.11 -14.19
N ARG A 233 4.13 16.69 -15.01
CA ARG A 233 3.46 17.58 -15.92
C ARG A 233 2.69 16.56 -16.71
N TYR A 234 1.40 16.40 -16.46
CA TYR A 234 0.63 15.51 -17.29
C TYR A 234 0.42 16.19 -18.65
N ILE A 235 1.49 16.38 -19.44
CA ILE A 235 1.49 16.98 -20.78
C ILE A 235 1.55 18.52 -20.75
N HIS A 236 2.67 19.04 -20.26
CA HIS A 236 3.10 20.40 -20.61
C HIS A 236 4.34 20.30 -21.53
N THR A 237 4.62 21.37 -22.29
CA THR A 237 5.55 21.40 -23.44
C THR A 237 6.79 20.50 -23.30
N PRO A 238 6.92 19.44 -24.13
CA PRO A 238 8.05 18.52 -24.12
C PRO A 238 9.37 19.12 -24.60
N ASP A 239 9.32 20.25 -25.32
CA ASP A 239 10.48 20.82 -26.03
C ASP A 239 11.67 21.15 -25.10
N SER A 240 11.45 21.35 -23.80
CA SER A 240 12.55 21.56 -22.83
C SER A 240 13.24 20.27 -22.36
N ARG A 241 12.68 19.10 -22.68
CA ARG A 241 13.12 17.77 -22.18
C ARG A 241 13.49 16.78 -23.27
N MET A 242 13.24 17.09 -24.53
CA MET A 242 13.54 16.21 -25.68
C MET A 242 15.05 15.97 -25.91
N LEU A 243 15.94 16.58 -25.13
CA LEU A 243 17.40 16.45 -25.24
C LEU A 243 18.03 15.77 -24.00
N LEU A 244 17.28 14.88 -23.33
CA LEU A 244 17.75 14.12 -22.18
C LEU A 244 17.98 12.65 -22.56
N ASP A 245 19.24 12.27 -22.69
CA ASP A 245 19.62 10.85 -22.79
C ASP A 245 19.47 10.25 -21.38
N SER A 246 18.53 9.32 -21.21
CA SER A 246 18.23 8.69 -19.90
C SER A 246 18.84 7.29 -19.83
N THR A 247 19.55 7.01 -18.73
CA THR A 247 20.18 5.72 -18.45
C THR A 247 19.67 5.16 -17.13
N LEU A 248 19.27 3.90 -17.14
CA LEU A 248 18.94 3.16 -15.93
C LEU A 248 20.23 2.62 -15.31
N CYS A 249 20.52 3.06 -14.10
CA CYS A 249 21.65 2.62 -13.29
C CYS A 249 21.19 1.50 -12.35
N ILE A 250 21.99 0.44 -12.26
CA ILE A 250 21.64 -0.79 -11.54
C ILE A 250 22.82 -1.21 -10.65
N SER A 251 22.63 -1.23 -9.34
CA SER A 251 23.58 -1.76 -8.36
C SER A 251 23.17 -3.17 -7.90
N ALA A 252 23.90 -3.73 -6.93
CA ALA A 252 23.58 -5.03 -6.35
C ALA A 252 22.24 -5.07 -5.58
N SER A 253 21.72 -3.89 -5.18
CA SER A 253 20.55 -3.74 -4.30
C SER A 253 19.57 -2.64 -4.70
N GLU A 254 19.95 -1.73 -5.59
CA GLU A 254 19.17 -0.53 -5.92
C GLU A 254 19.20 -0.23 -7.41
N ILE A 255 18.20 0.51 -7.89
CA ILE A 255 18.16 1.09 -9.23
C ILE A 255 17.77 2.56 -9.19
N TRP A 256 18.26 3.36 -10.13
CA TRP A 256 17.88 4.75 -10.31
C TRP A 256 18.05 5.16 -11.77
N VAL A 257 17.51 6.31 -12.15
CA VAL A 257 17.69 6.86 -13.48
C VAL A 257 18.62 8.06 -13.39
N GLU A 258 19.63 8.07 -14.26
CA GLU A 258 20.43 9.25 -14.55
C GLU A 258 20.05 9.78 -15.92
N SER A 259 20.08 11.10 -16.07
CA SER A 259 19.83 11.72 -17.37
C SER A 259 20.78 12.85 -17.63
N THR A 260 21.31 12.87 -18.86
CA THR A 260 22.25 13.87 -19.32
C THR A 260 21.54 14.82 -20.27
N ARG A 261 21.55 16.11 -19.95
CA ARG A 261 21.11 17.16 -20.88
C ARG A 261 22.28 17.59 -21.74
N ARG A 262 22.12 17.52 -23.06
CA ARG A 262 23.12 18.10 -23.97
C ARG A 262 23.11 19.62 -23.80
N ALA A 263 24.27 20.18 -23.47
CA ALA A 263 24.45 21.62 -23.41
C ALA A 263 24.22 22.21 -24.81
N TRP A 264 23.69 23.44 -24.86
CA TRP A 264 23.47 24.14 -26.14
C TRP A 264 24.81 24.49 -26.83
N ARG A 265 25.92 24.56 -26.06
CA ARG A 265 27.29 24.78 -26.53
C ARG A 265 28.17 23.59 -26.15
N GLU A 266 29.07 23.18 -27.05
CA GLU A 266 29.99 22.05 -26.85
C GLU A 266 30.99 22.24 -25.69
N GLU A 267 31.22 23.48 -25.25
CA GLU A 267 32.19 23.85 -24.21
C GLU A 267 31.66 23.67 -22.77
N ASP A 268 30.34 23.56 -22.57
CA ASP A 268 29.74 23.37 -21.25
C ASP A 268 29.60 21.86 -20.92
N PRO A 269 29.99 21.40 -19.72
CA PRO A 269 29.78 20.01 -19.32
C PRO A 269 28.28 19.69 -19.30
N PRO A 270 27.85 18.50 -19.77
CA PRO A 270 26.44 18.13 -19.79
C PRO A 270 25.87 18.09 -18.37
N ASP A 271 24.75 18.77 -18.15
CA ASP A 271 24.03 18.73 -16.88
C ASP A 271 23.53 17.30 -16.63
N ARG A 272 23.97 16.70 -15.51
CA ARG A 272 23.51 15.39 -15.05
C ARG A 272 22.46 15.55 -13.97
N ILE A 273 21.34 14.87 -14.15
CA ILE A 273 20.23 14.85 -13.19
C ILE A 273 20.01 13.40 -12.78
N GLY A 274 20.16 13.13 -11.48
CA GLY A 274 19.85 11.83 -10.87
C GLY A 274 18.47 11.82 -10.23
N THR A 275 17.82 10.66 -10.24
CA THR A 275 16.61 10.41 -9.47
C THR A 275 16.94 9.73 -8.14
N ALA A 276 15.97 9.72 -7.23
CA ALA A 276 15.99 8.89 -6.05
C ALA A 276 16.18 7.41 -6.41
N ARG A 277 16.83 6.68 -5.51
CA ARG A 277 17.10 5.24 -5.65
C ARG A 277 15.90 4.43 -5.18
N LEU A 278 15.56 3.38 -5.94
CA LEU A 278 14.55 2.39 -5.59
C LEU A 278 15.25 1.08 -5.19
N ALA A 279 14.86 0.51 -4.05
CA ALA A 279 15.41 -0.76 -3.60
C ALA A 279 14.85 -1.91 -4.45
N LEU A 280 15.75 -2.72 -5.04
CA LEU A 280 15.38 -3.84 -5.92
C LEU A 280 14.41 -4.82 -5.26
N ARG A 281 14.60 -5.10 -3.96
CA ARG A 281 13.74 -5.98 -3.15
C ARG A 281 12.26 -5.55 -3.07
N GLU A 282 11.97 -4.27 -3.31
CA GLU A 282 10.62 -3.70 -3.21
C GLU A 282 9.86 -3.76 -4.54
N ILE A 283 10.59 -3.87 -5.66
CA ILE A 283 10.04 -3.71 -7.01
C ILE A 283 10.18 -4.97 -7.87
N MET A 284 11.13 -5.84 -7.57
CA MET A 284 11.37 -7.08 -8.31
C MET A 284 10.75 -8.27 -7.59
N PRO A 285 10.16 -9.23 -8.34
CA PRO A 285 9.81 -10.52 -7.77
C PRO A 285 11.04 -11.25 -7.22
N ILE A 286 10.83 -12.02 -6.15
CA ILE A 286 11.86 -12.84 -5.50
C ILE A 286 12.60 -13.77 -6.47
N ASP A 287 11.90 -14.32 -7.47
CA ASP A 287 12.48 -15.24 -8.45
C ASP A 287 13.59 -14.58 -9.29
N TYR A 288 13.60 -13.24 -9.37
CA TYR A 288 14.60 -12.45 -10.08
C TYR A 288 15.73 -11.93 -9.18
N ILE A 289 15.61 -12.03 -7.85
CA ILE A 289 16.65 -11.60 -6.91
C ILE A 289 17.09 -12.81 -6.08
N PRO A 290 18.26 -13.41 -6.36
CA PRO A 290 18.79 -14.46 -5.52
C PRO A 290 19.08 -13.84 -4.15
N THR A 291 18.23 -14.19 -3.21
CA THR A 291 18.26 -13.82 -1.80
C THR A 291 18.38 -15.11 -1.01
N ARG A 292 18.99 -15.07 0.18
CA ARG A 292 19.10 -16.24 1.04
C ARG A 292 17.69 -16.62 1.52
N GLU A 293 17.08 -17.62 0.88
CA GLU A 293 15.80 -18.21 1.32
C GLU A 293 16.11 -19.31 2.34
N LEU A 294 15.67 -19.11 3.58
CA LEU A 294 15.87 -20.05 4.67
C LEU A 294 14.53 -20.72 5.02
N PRO A 295 14.40 -22.05 4.81
CA PRO A 295 13.24 -22.77 5.30
C PRO A 295 13.31 -22.82 6.83
N LEU A 296 12.33 -22.21 7.50
CA LEU A 296 12.22 -22.33 8.95
C LEU A 296 11.69 -23.71 9.31
N PRO A 297 12.34 -24.44 10.22
CA PRO A 297 11.82 -25.72 10.69
C PRO A 297 10.49 -25.50 11.45
N PRO A 298 9.56 -26.47 11.43
CA PRO A 298 8.29 -26.35 12.15
C PRO A 298 8.46 -26.31 13.68
N SER A 299 9.59 -26.83 14.18
CA SER A 299 9.97 -26.84 15.59
C SER A 299 11.48 -26.68 15.73
N ILE A 300 11.92 -25.99 16.78
CA ILE A 300 13.35 -25.85 17.08
C ILE A 300 13.83 -27.10 17.82
N THR A 301 15.06 -27.55 17.53
CA THR A 301 15.61 -28.75 18.18
C THR A 301 16.46 -28.38 19.40
N ARG A 302 16.55 -29.31 20.35
CA ARG A 302 17.41 -29.15 21.54
C ARG A 302 18.87 -28.91 21.19
N ALA A 303 19.36 -29.53 20.10
CA ALA A 303 20.74 -29.36 19.64
C ALA A 303 21.03 -27.90 19.19
N THR A 304 20.05 -27.23 18.58
CA THR A 304 20.17 -25.83 18.16
C THR A 304 20.24 -24.88 19.35
N VAL A 305 19.49 -25.17 20.43
CA VAL A 305 19.39 -24.30 21.62
C VAL A 305 20.51 -24.57 22.64
N ALA A 306 21.01 -25.80 22.71
CA ALA A 306 21.97 -26.23 23.74
C ALA A 306 23.19 -25.31 23.92
N PRO A 307 23.85 -24.80 22.85
CA PRO A 307 24.99 -23.89 22.99
C PRO A 307 24.64 -22.56 23.65
N TYR A 308 23.38 -22.14 23.59
CA TYR A 308 22.91 -20.83 24.04
C TYR A 308 22.20 -20.87 25.40
N ARG A 309 22.10 -22.04 26.05
CA ARG A 309 21.36 -22.22 27.31
C ARG A 309 21.75 -21.21 28.38
N GLY A 310 23.06 -20.97 28.58
CA GLY A 310 23.53 -20.01 29.58
C GLY A 310 23.10 -18.57 29.29
N ARG A 311 23.15 -18.15 28.02
CA ARG A 311 22.72 -16.81 27.59
C ARG A 311 21.21 -16.65 27.70
N LEU A 312 20.44 -17.69 27.38
CA LEU A 312 18.98 -17.71 27.56
C LEU A 312 18.58 -17.62 29.03
N GLN A 313 19.26 -18.36 29.92
CA GLN A 313 18.99 -18.27 31.36
C GLN A 313 19.30 -16.87 31.89
N ALA A 314 20.44 -16.30 31.54
CA ALA A 314 20.80 -14.94 31.96
C ALA A 314 19.79 -13.89 31.46
N LEU A 315 19.28 -14.06 30.24
CA LEU A 315 18.22 -13.19 29.69
C LEU A 315 16.93 -13.32 30.51
N MET A 316 16.50 -14.55 30.83
CA MET A 316 15.31 -14.78 31.66
C MET A 316 15.44 -14.20 33.07
N ASP A 317 16.62 -14.37 33.70
CA ASP A 317 16.88 -13.84 35.03
C ASP A 317 16.84 -12.30 35.02
N ALA A 318 17.42 -11.67 33.98
CA ALA A 318 17.41 -10.21 33.81
C ALA A 318 15.99 -9.66 33.55
N GLU A 319 15.20 -10.35 32.73
CA GLU A 319 13.78 -10.03 32.49
C GLU A 319 12.99 -10.06 33.81
N GLN A 320 13.13 -11.12 34.60
CA GLN A 320 12.43 -11.25 35.86
C GLN A 320 12.78 -10.12 36.85
N VAL A 321 14.07 -9.75 36.92
CA VAL A 321 14.51 -8.63 37.75
C VAL A 321 13.90 -7.31 37.26
N CYS A 322 13.93 -7.06 35.95
CA CYS A 322 13.36 -5.85 35.35
C CYS A 322 11.85 -5.76 35.60
N GLU A 323 11.10 -6.84 35.35
CA GLU A 323 9.65 -6.88 35.63
C GLU A 323 9.32 -6.66 37.11
N MET A 324 10.11 -7.25 38.02
CA MET A 324 9.93 -7.06 39.46
C MET A 324 10.13 -5.59 39.86
N LEU A 325 11.18 -4.94 39.36
CA LEU A 325 11.49 -3.54 39.66
C LEU A 325 10.46 -2.58 39.03
N SER A 326 10.10 -2.79 37.75
CA SER A 326 9.04 -2.03 37.07
C SER A 326 7.69 -2.21 37.77
N GLY A 327 7.37 -3.43 38.24
CA GLY A 327 6.18 -3.71 39.03
C GLY A 327 6.17 -2.98 40.38
N ALA A 328 7.30 -2.96 41.08
CA ALA A 328 7.46 -2.23 42.34
C ALA A 328 7.29 -0.71 42.14
N ALA A 329 7.91 -0.14 41.10
CA ALA A 329 7.78 1.27 40.74
C ALA A 329 6.31 1.67 40.51
N ARG A 330 5.59 0.91 39.66
CA ARG A 330 4.16 1.13 39.39
C ARG A 330 3.29 1.01 40.66
N ALA A 331 3.59 0.06 41.54
CA ALA A 331 2.85 -0.12 42.79
C ALA A 331 3.02 1.08 43.74
N MET A 332 4.22 1.67 43.80
CA MET A 332 4.48 2.84 44.63
C MET A 332 3.74 4.08 44.11
N GLU A 333 3.77 4.34 42.80
CA GLU A 333 3.04 5.46 42.20
C GLU A 333 1.52 5.38 42.43
N ARG A 334 0.94 4.18 42.28
CA ARG A 334 -0.50 3.98 42.49
C ARG A 334 -0.94 4.28 43.92
N ASN A 335 -0.11 3.97 44.90
CA ASN A 335 -0.47 4.10 46.31
C ASN A 335 -0.27 5.52 46.86
N VAL A 336 0.49 6.38 46.17
CA VAL A 336 0.79 7.72 46.66
C VAL A 336 0.70 8.75 45.52
N PRO A 337 -0.47 9.36 45.28
CA PRO A 337 -0.68 10.28 44.17
C PRO A 337 0.22 11.54 44.24
N ASN A 338 0.75 11.94 43.08
CA ASN A 338 1.69 13.07 42.95
C ASN A 338 1.15 14.39 43.53
N ASP A 339 -0.13 14.69 43.32
CA ASP A 339 -0.74 15.94 43.79
C ASP A 339 -0.82 15.99 45.32
N THR A 340 -1.06 14.84 45.95
CA THR A 340 -1.13 14.72 47.41
C THR A 340 0.23 14.93 48.06
N LEU A 341 1.30 14.40 47.46
CA LEU A 341 2.67 14.61 47.93
C LEU A 341 3.18 16.03 47.69
N ALA A 342 2.85 16.61 46.53
CA ALA A 342 3.21 18.00 46.23
C ALA A 342 2.54 18.99 47.20
N LEU A 343 1.30 18.69 47.61
CA LEU A 343 0.60 19.43 48.64
C LEU A 343 1.25 19.23 50.02
N ALA A 344 1.59 17.98 50.39
CA ALA A 344 2.25 17.64 51.64
C ALA A 344 3.61 18.34 51.80
N ASP A 345 4.45 18.34 50.75
CA ASP A 345 5.72 19.07 50.71
C ASP A 345 5.52 20.58 50.95
N ARG A 346 4.49 21.15 50.34
CA ARG A 346 4.19 22.59 50.46
C ARG A 346 3.66 22.97 51.84
N ILE A 347 2.88 22.10 52.48
CA ILE A 347 2.24 22.36 53.78
C ILE A 347 3.19 22.07 54.94
N TRP A 348 3.90 20.95 54.92
CA TRP A 348 4.66 20.48 56.08
C TRP A 348 6.16 20.76 56.02
N PHE A 349 6.75 20.87 54.82
CA PHE A 349 8.22 20.92 54.64
C PHE A 349 8.71 22.18 53.91
N GLY A 350 7.81 23.00 53.37
CA GLY A 350 8.12 24.30 52.78
C GLY A 350 9.13 24.23 51.63
N VAL A 351 10.37 24.64 51.90
CA VAL A 351 11.46 24.73 50.92
C VAL A 351 12.20 23.40 50.76
N GLU A 352 12.25 22.55 51.80
CA GLU A 352 13.07 21.32 51.81
C GLU A 352 12.52 20.21 50.90
N ARG A 353 11.20 20.21 50.62
CA ARG A 353 10.48 19.31 49.68
C ARG A 353 11.07 17.88 49.55
N PRO A 354 11.17 17.13 50.66
CA PRO A 354 11.79 15.81 50.66
C PRO A 354 11.04 14.79 49.79
N PHE A 355 9.71 14.89 49.67
CA PHE A 355 8.95 13.94 48.85
C PHE A 355 9.18 14.16 47.35
N ARG A 356 9.31 15.41 46.91
CA ARG A 356 9.71 15.73 45.54
C ARG A 356 11.11 15.24 45.22
N SER A 357 12.06 15.42 46.12
CA SER A 357 13.44 14.93 45.93
C SER A 357 13.48 13.40 45.82
N ALA A 358 12.71 12.69 46.65
CA ALA A 358 12.55 11.25 46.53
C ALA A 358 11.92 10.85 45.19
N ARG A 359 10.92 11.61 44.72
CA ARG A 359 10.25 11.35 43.43
C ARG A 359 11.17 11.60 42.23
N ASP A 360 11.99 12.63 42.27
CA ASP A 360 12.99 12.91 41.23
C ASP A 360 14.03 11.77 41.17
N ALA A 361 14.42 11.20 42.32
CA ALA A 361 15.26 10.00 42.35
C ALA A 361 14.55 8.77 41.76
N TRP A 362 13.25 8.60 42.03
CA TRP A 362 12.45 7.52 41.42
C TRP A 362 12.28 7.68 39.91
N SER A 363 12.05 8.89 39.41
CA SER A 363 11.95 9.17 37.98
C SER A 363 13.21 8.75 37.23
N ARG A 364 14.39 8.95 37.84
CA ARG A 364 15.66 8.48 37.26
C ARG A 364 15.75 6.95 37.20
N ILE A 365 15.24 6.25 38.23
CA ILE A 365 15.17 4.79 38.22
C ILE A 365 14.20 4.31 37.13
N GLU A 366 13.07 4.99 36.92
CA GLU A 366 12.15 4.68 35.82
C GLU A 366 12.83 4.89 34.44
N GLU A 367 13.57 5.98 34.25
CA GLU A 367 14.37 6.21 33.03
C GLU A 367 15.44 5.13 32.81
N GLU A 368 16.12 4.68 33.88
CA GLU A 368 17.08 3.57 33.83
C GLU A 368 16.39 2.24 33.49
N LEU A 369 15.21 1.98 34.04
CA LEU A 369 14.42 0.79 33.72
C LEU A 369 13.97 0.78 32.24
N GLU A 370 13.57 1.92 31.68
CA GLU A 370 13.24 2.04 30.25
C GLU A 370 14.45 1.74 29.34
N GLN A 371 15.65 2.18 29.76
CA GLN A 371 16.90 1.84 29.07
C GLN A 371 17.17 0.34 29.15
N TRP A 372 17.02 -0.27 30.34
CA TRP A 372 17.18 -1.72 30.51
C TRP A 372 16.18 -2.51 29.67
N GLU A 373 14.92 -2.10 29.59
CA GLU A 373 13.91 -2.73 28.73
C GLU A 373 14.34 -2.67 27.25
N THR A 374 14.93 -1.56 26.81
CA THR A 374 15.46 -1.40 25.45
C THR A 374 16.65 -2.32 25.19
N GLU A 375 17.59 -2.42 26.14
CA GLU A 375 18.74 -3.33 26.06
C GLU A 375 18.31 -4.80 26.06
N LEU A 376 17.32 -5.16 26.89
CA LEU A 376 16.74 -6.50 26.91
C LEU A 376 16.09 -6.86 25.58
N GLU A 377 15.33 -5.95 24.95
CA GLU A 377 14.74 -6.20 23.64
C GLU A 377 15.80 -6.36 22.54
N ALA A 378 16.90 -5.59 22.61
CA ALA A 378 18.04 -5.75 21.71
C ALA A 378 18.72 -7.13 21.90
N GLU A 379 18.92 -7.58 23.14
CA GLU A 379 19.47 -8.90 23.46
C GLU A 379 18.54 -10.04 23.04
N ARG A 380 17.21 -9.92 23.26
CA ARG A 380 16.23 -10.87 22.72
C ARG A 380 16.39 -11.04 21.23
N SER A 381 16.53 -9.92 20.52
CA SER A 381 16.73 -9.96 19.08
C SER A 381 18.05 -10.62 18.69
N ALA A 382 19.15 -10.28 19.36
CA ALA A 382 20.48 -10.83 19.09
C ALA A 382 20.55 -12.35 19.36
N VAL A 383 19.96 -12.82 20.46
CA VAL A 383 19.88 -14.24 20.80
C VAL A 383 19.02 -14.99 19.77
N ALA A 384 17.86 -14.43 19.39
CA ALA A 384 17.01 -15.02 18.37
C ALA A 384 17.73 -15.16 17.02
N LYS A 385 18.43 -14.11 16.55
CA LYS A 385 19.24 -14.16 15.32
C LYS A 385 20.32 -15.24 15.38
N SER A 386 21.03 -15.32 16.51
CA SER A 386 22.11 -16.28 16.70
C SER A 386 21.62 -17.74 16.67
N ILE A 387 20.49 -18.02 17.32
CA ILE A 387 19.92 -19.37 17.40
C ILE A 387 19.28 -19.78 16.06
N LEU A 388 18.56 -18.86 15.41
CA LEU A 388 17.86 -19.15 14.16
C LEU A 388 18.77 -19.08 12.93
N GLY A 389 19.90 -18.36 13.01
CA GLY A 389 20.82 -18.14 11.89
C GLY A 389 20.26 -17.23 10.80
N ILE A 390 19.38 -16.30 11.19
CA ILE A 390 18.60 -15.42 10.31
C ILE A 390 18.96 -13.97 10.61
N ASP A 391 19.18 -13.18 9.57
CA ASP A 391 19.42 -11.74 9.66
C ASP A 391 18.22 -10.91 9.19
N ILE A 392 18.20 -9.62 9.56
CA ILE A 392 17.20 -8.68 9.05
C ILE A 392 17.37 -8.56 7.54
N GLY A 393 16.27 -8.71 6.80
CA GLY A 393 16.24 -8.71 5.35
C GLY A 393 16.35 -10.09 4.71
N ASP A 394 16.73 -11.14 5.46
CA ASP A 394 16.64 -12.52 4.96
C ASP A 394 15.20 -12.89 4.62
N ILE A 395 15.04 -13.83 3.69
CA ILE A 395 13.73 -14.34 3.32
C ILE A 395 13.53 -15.67 4.02
N VAL A 396 12.47 -15.77 4.80
CA VAL A 396 12.16 -16.98 5.55
C VAL A 396 10.83 -17.54 5.08
N THR A 397 10.80 -18.87 4.94
CA THR A 397 9.62 -19.60 4.52
C THR A 397 9.16 -20.46 5.68
N GLY A 398 7.91 -20.27 6.12
CA GLY A 398 7.32 -21.00 7.24
C GLY A 398 5.82 -21.21 7.07
N GLN A 399 5.20 -21.86 8.05
CA GLN A 399 3.76 -22.07 8.05
C GLN A 399 3.06 -21.15 9.07
N VAL A 400 2.04 -20.43 8.61
CA VAL A 400 1.14 -19.65 9.47
C VAL A 400 -0.29 -20.14 9.20
N GLN A 401 -0.96 -20.64 10.25
CA GLN A 401 -2.33 -21.18 10.16
C GLN A 401 -2.51 -22.24 9.04
N GLY A 402 -1.51 -23.11 8.85
CA GLY A 402 -1.54 -24.17 7.84
C GLY A 402 -1.27 -23.72 6.40
N ARG A 403 -0.96 -22.43 6.17
CA ARG A 403 -0.54 -21.92 4.86
C ARG A 403 0.95 -21.60 4.87
N ILE A 404 1.64 -21.99 3.81
CA ILE A 404 3.03 -21.59 3.59
C ILE A 404 3.05 -20.09 3.29
N VAL A 405 3.83 -19.35 4.07
CA VAL A 405 4.07 -17.93 3.89
C VAL A 405 5.57 -17.69 3.73
N ARG A 406 5.90 -16.74 2.86
CA ARG A 406 7.24 -16.18 2.72
C ARG A 406 7.21 -14.77 3.27
N ILE A 407 8.12 -14.44 4.18
CA ILE A 407 8.24 -13.10 4.75
C ILE A 407 9.69 -12.62 4.60
N SER A 408 9.87 -11.32 4.34
CA SER A 408 11.16 -10.64 4.48
C SER A 408 11.29 -10.18 5.92
N VAL A 409 12.31 -10.69 6.62
CA VAL A 409 12.49 -10.52 8.07
C VAL A 409 12.72 -9.05 8.40
N THR A 410 11.89 -8.49 9.27
CA THR A 410 12.05 -7.12 9.79
C THR A 410 12.55 -7.12 11.23
N SER A 411 12.12 -8.10 12.02
CA SER A 411 12.56 -8.29 13.40
C SER A 411 12.49 -9.76 13.79
N THR A 412 13.33 -10.11 14.74
CA THR A 412 13.36 -11.42 15.39
C THR A 412 13.43 -11.18 16.89
N ALA A 413 12.71 -11.97 17.67
CA ALA A 413 12.77 -11.92 19.13
C ALA A 413 12.56 -13.32 19.71
N VAL A 414 13.01 -13.50 20.95
CA VAL A 414 12.81 -14.71 21.74
C VAL A 414 12.15 -14.34 23.06
N TYR A 415 11.16 -15.11 23.47
CA TYR A 415 10.42 -14.90 24.71
C TYR A 415 10.33 -16.21 25.48
N SER A 416 10.43 -16.12 26.81
CA SER A 416 10.16 -17.24 27.70
C SER A 416 8.67 -17.32 28.03
N THR A 417 8.16 -18.56 28.18
CA THR A 417 6.81 -18.85 28.64
C THR A 417 6.85 -19.99 29.64
N GLU A 418 5.78 -20.16 30.44
CA GLU A 418 5.67 -21.26 31.41
C GLU A 418 5.93 -22.65 30.81
N LYS A 419 5.61 -22.83 29.53
CA LYS A 419 5.69 -24.12 28.85
C LYS A 419 7.01 -24.32 28.07
N GLY A 420 7.79 -23.27 27.86
CA GLY A 420 8.98 -23.30 27.01
C GLY A 420 9.34 -21.93 26.41
N ILE A 421 10.17 -21.94 25.36
CA ILE A 421 10.67 -20.73 24.71
C ILE A 421 9.96 -20.55 23.36
N ILE A 422 9.60 -19.31 23.03
CA ILE A 422 8.96 -18.94 21.78
C ILE A 422 9.88 -17.99 21.02
N PHE A 423 10.17 -18.34 19.78
CA PHE A 423 10.84 -17.45 18.84
C PHE A 423 9.81 -16.84 17.92
N VAL A 424 9.88 -15.52 17.75
CA VAL A 424 8.99 -14.76 16.88
C VAL A 424 9.84 -14.14 15.78
N VAL A 425 9.45 -14.39 14.54
CA VAL A 425 10.05 -13.79 13.35
C VAL A 425 8.97 -12.99 12.66
N ASP A 426 9.07 -11.66 12.76
CA ASP A 426 8.17 -10.75 12.07
C ASP A 426 8.77 -10.33 10.74
N GLY A 427 7.90 -10.11 9.77
CA GLY A 427 8.34 -9.68 8.47
C GLY A 427 7.23 -9.25 7.54
N THR A 428 7.64 -8.58 6.47
CA THR A 428 6.72 -8.16 5.43
C THR A 428 6.45 -9.33 4.49
N ARG A 429 5.17 -9.67 4.34
CA ARG A 429 4.72 -10.82 3.55
C ARG A 429 4.88 -10.57 2.05
N PHE A 430 5.41 -11.56 1.35
CA PHE A 430 5.42 -11.58 -0.11
C PHE A 430 4.02 -11.84 -0.68
N ARG A 431 3.70 -11.18 -1.79
CA ARG A 431 2.50 -11.41 -2.58
C ARG A 431 2.63 -12.70 -3.41
N LYS A 432 1.52 -13.13 -4.02
CA LYS A 432 1.50 -14.30 -4.92
C LYS A 432 2.36 -14.12 -6.18
N ASP A 433 2.58 -12.87 -6.59
CA ASP A 433 3.42 -12.50 -7.73
C ASP A 433 4.91 -12.39 -7.38
N GLY A 434 5.30 -12.76 -6.13
CA GLY A 434 6.69 -12.74 -5.68
C GLY A 434 7.20 -11.36 -5.27
N THR A 435 6.40 -10.29 -5.35
CA THR A 435 6.79 -8.94 -4.91
C THR A 435 6.53 -8.71 -3.42
N LEU A 436 7.25 -7.76 -2.82
CA LEU A 436 7.05 -7.41 -1.40
C LEU A 436 5.69 -6.73 -1.20
N GLY A 437 4.89 -7.28 -0.28
CA GLY A 437 3.57 -6.76 0.04
C GLY A 437 3.60 -5.57 1.00
N LYS A 438 2.43 -5.25 1.56
CA LYS A 438 2.28 -4.29 2.67
C LYS A 438 1.82 -4.95 3.97
N GLN A 439 1.45 -6.23 3.90
CA GLN A 439 0.95 -6.98 5.04
C GLN A 439 2.13 -7.46 5.87
N GLN A 440 2.08 -7.20 7.17
CA GLN A 440 2.99 -7.82 8.14
C GLN A 440 2.43 -9.18 8.55
N ASP A 441 3.29 -10.17 8.66
CA ASP A 441 2.97 -11.49 9.21
C ASP A 441 4.09 -11.90 10.19
N ALA A 442 3.75 -12.79 11.12
CA ALA A 442 4.65 -13.28 12.15
C ALA A 442 4.69 -14.81 12.15
N ILE A 443 5.88 -15.39 12.05
CA ILE A 443 6.11 -16.83 12.20
C ILE A 443 6.55 -17.07 13.64
N ARG A 444 5.84 -17.95 14.35
CA ARG A 444 6.14 -18.32 15.74
C ARG A 444 6.64 -19.75 15.79
N LEU A 445 7.83 -19.94 16.34
CA LEU A 445 8.46 -21.24 16.52
C LEU A 445 8.51 -21.56 18.01
N TYR A 446 7.97 -22.71 18.37
CA TYR A 446 7.86 -23.13 19.75
C TYR A 446 8.93 -24.18 20.09
N PHE A 447 9.57 -24.02 21.24
CA PHE A 447 10.46 -24.99 21.84
C PHE A 447 9.95 -25.33 23.24
N ALA A 448 9.48 -26.56 23.44
CA ALA A 448 9.04 -27.02 24.76
C ALA A 448 10.25 -27.16 25.70
N ASN A 449 10.07 -26.77 26.96
CA ASN A 449 10.99 -27.18 28.01
C ASN A 449 10.71 -28.65 28.31
N ASP A 450 11.37 -29.56 27.59
CA ASP A 450 11.45 -30.94 28.03
C ASP A 450 12.18 -30.95 29.38
N VAL A 451 11.43 -31.28 30.43
CA VAL A 451 11.83 -31.40 31.84
C VAL A 451 13.14 -32.16 32.01
#